data_AF-X5YSC5-F1
#
_entry.id   AF-X5YSC5-F1
#
_cell.length_a   1.000
_cell.length_b   1.000
_cell.length_c   1.000
_cell.angle_alpha   90.00
_cell.angle_beta   90.00
_cell.angle_gamma   90.00
#
_symmetry.space_group_name_H-M   'P 1'
#
loop_
_entity.id
_entity.type
_entity.pdbx_description
1 polymer ?
#
loop_
_entity_poly.entity_id
_entity_poly.type
_entity_poly.pdbx_seq_one_letter_code
_entity_poly.pdbx_strand_id
1 'polypeptide(L)'
;MARPATAAVRLLTGEREPVRLATTGNITLYGLQTIDGVPAEVGDRVLVKNQTDARDNGIYTASEGQWFRAADARTSRTMQKGTTVHVQQGAVSADFVYVFETLDPVIGTDAVTIAFYLSEDTLGDAVGAASAAAASAAAALTSKNAAATSATNAGTSAGAAAGSATAAAGSATTAATSATNAGNSATAASGSASGAATSATNAGNSATAAAGSASAASGSATAASTSATNAATSASNAAASAAAALTSVAALGYTFSTTTADADPGNGTLRLNNASAALVTAAYIDNLDAGGSTVSGILDGFDDSTNPIKGQLTLRSKASTAIYSVYNVSGAVVDGSGYRKLTLAYVSGAGTLPTTANGIWLMFDRAGDRGADGTGVGDFLGPASSATDNIVTFAGTTGKVGKDSGIAVRPARHLPGRQRGRPQRLERIPRNWLQRGSSRLDLI
;
A
#
# COMPACT_ATOMS: atom_id res chain seq x y z
N MET A 1 3.94 -39.44 -130.10
CA MET A 1 2.85 -38.54 -130.51
C MET A 1 3.43 -37.14 -130.67
N ALA A 2 3.13 -36.48 -131.79
CA ALA A 2 3.83 -35.32 -132.31
C ALA A 2 3.73 -34.07 -131.41
N ARG A 3 4.80 -33.26 -131.39
CA ARG A 3 4.79 -31.90 -130.86
C ARG A 3 3.80 -31.07 -131.71
N PRO A 4 2.79 -30.42 -131.13
CA PRO A 4 1.90 -29.57 -131.91
C PRO A 4 2.71 -28.40 -132.50
N ALA A 5 2.47 -28.14 -133.79
CA ALA A 5 3.04 -27.03 -134.52
C ALA A 5 2.72 -25.70 -133.83
N THR A 6 3.74 -24.89 -133.59
CA THR A 6 3.58 -23.48 -133.21
C THR A 6 2.88 -22.76 -134.36
N ALA A 7 1.56 -22.64 -134.28
CA ALA A 7 0.81 -21.69 -135.08
C ALA A 7 1.20 -20.29 -134.59
N ALA A 8 1.82 -19.50 -135.46
CA ALA A 8 2.00 -18.07 -135.22
C ALA A 8 0.61 -17.44 -135.15
N VAL A 9 0.08 -17.25 -133.94
CA VAL A 9 -1.04 -16.36 -133.69
C VAL A 9 -0.52 -14.96 -134.00
N ARG A 10 -0.81 -14.48 -135.20
CA ARG A 10 -0.66 -13.07 -135.55
C ARG A 10 -1.73 -12.32 -134.74
N LEU A 11 -1.40 -11.92 -133.51
CA LEU A 11 -2.18 -10.93 -132.78
C LEU A 11 -2.22 -9.67 -133.68
N LEU A 12 -3.37 -9.39 -134.27
CA LEU A 12 -3.66 -8.12 -134.96
C LEU A 12 -3.81 -6.98 -133.93
N THR A 13 -2.99 -6.95 -132.89
CA THR A 13 -3.06 -5.87 -131.91
C THR A 13 -2.70 -4.57 -132.62
N GLY A 14 -3.61 -3.59 -132.51
CA GLY A 14 -3.42 -2.24 -133.02
C GLY A 14 -2.19 -1.55 -132.43
N GLU A 15 -1.56 -2.11 -131.40
CA GLU A 15 -0.34 -1.54 -130.83
C GLU A 15 0.89 -1.79 -131.72
N ARG A 16 1.74 -0.78 -131.88
CA ARG A 16 3.07 -0.86 -132.48
C ARG A 16 4.13 -1.02 -131.41
N GLU A 17 5.28 -1.57 -131.80
CA GLU A 17 6.44 -1.59 -130.91
C GLU A 17 6.72 -0.18 -130.37
N PRO A 18 7.01 -0.05 -129.07
CA PRO A 18 7.28 1.24 -128.46
C PRO A 18 8.32 2.02 -129.25
N VAL A 19 8.10 3.33 -129.34
CA VAL A 19 9.12 4.24 -129.83
C VAL A 19 9.91 4.76 -128.64
N ARG A 20 11.20 5.00 -128.85
CA ARG A 20 12.01 5.61 -127.82
C ARG A 20 11.61 7.07 -127.63
N LEU A 21 11.39 7.78 -128.75
CA LEU A 21 11.15 9.22 -128.78
C LEU A 21 9.94 9.56 -129.64
N ALA A 22 9.26 10.67 -129.34
CA ALA A 22 8.23 11.23 -130.20
C ALA A 22 8.53 12.70 -130.48
N THR A 23 8.31 13.14 -131.72
CA THR A 23 8.55 14.55 -132.05
C THR A 23 7.53 15.44 -131.33
N THR A 24 7.94 16.65 -130.95
CA THR A 24 7.06 17.71 -130.44
C THR A 24 6.88 18.87 -131.42
N GLY A 25 7.59 18.84 -132.56
CA GLY A 25 7.47 19.76 -133.68
C GLY A 25 7.93 19.12 -135.00
N ASN A 26 8.00 19.92 -136.06
CA ASN A 26 8.51 19.49 -137.37
C ASN A 26 10.02 19.25 -137.32
N ILE A 27 10.49 18.17 -137.94
CA ILE A 27 11.92 17.81 -137.99
C ILE A 27 12.37 17.51 -139.41
N THR A 28 13.67 17.60 -139.69
CA THR A 28 14.22 17.08 -140.95
C THR A 28 14.35 15.55 -140.86
N LEU A 29 13.95 14.79 -141.88
CA LEU A 29 14.09 13.32 -141.87
C LEU A 29 15.49 12.86 -142.33
N TYR A 30 16.53 13.47 -141.76
CA TYR A 30 17.94 13.22 -142.09
C TYR A 30 18.84 13.60 -140.91
N GLY A 31 19.87 12.79 -140.66
CA GLY A 31 20.86 13.06 -139.62
C GLY A 31 20.35 12.84 -138.19
N LEU A 32 21.26 12.59 -137.25
CA LEU A 32 20.91 12.46 -135.84
C LEU A 32 20.54 13.84 -135.26
N GLN A 33 19.42 13.89 -134.53
CA GLN A 33 18.83 15.11 -133.99
C GLN A 33 18.35 14.88 -132.55
N THR A 34 18.16 15.97 -131.81
CA THR A 34 17.50 15.91 -130.49
C THR A 34 15.99 15.96 -130.67
N ILE A 35 15.31 14.92 -130.18
CA ILE A 35 13.85 14.78 -130.25
C ILE A 35 13.30 14.85 -128.83
N ASP A 36 12.38 15.80 -128.59
CA ASP A 36 11.76 16.04 -127.27
C ASP A 36 12.76 16.15 -126.11
N GLY A 37 13.87 16.86 -126.36
CA GLY A 37 14.94 17.09 -125.38
C GLY A 37 15.95 15.95 -125.22
N VAL A 38 15.79 14.82 -125.93
CA VAL A 38 16.68 13.65 -125.86
C VAL A 38 17.40 13.44 -127.21
N PRO A 39 18.73 13.26 -127.25
CA PRO A 39 19.45 12.97 -128.49
C PRO A 39 19.03 11.59 -129.05
N ALA A 40 18.68 11.54 -130.33
CA ALA A 40 18.42 10.30 -131.05
C ALA A 40 19.73 9.62 -131.45
N GLU A 41 19.78 8.30 -131.31
CA GLU A 41 20.90 7.45 -131.71
C GLU A 41 20.55 6.64 -132.97
N VAL A 42 21.56 6.15 -133.69
CA VAL A 42 21.34 5.32 -134.89
C VAL A 42 20.55 4.07 -134.50
N GLY A 43 19.44 3.82 -135.20
CA GLY A 43 18.56 2.69 -134.95
C GLY A 43 17.38 2.99 -134.03
N ASP A 44 17.35 4.17 -133.39
CA ASP A 44 16.22 4.55 -132.53
C ASP A 44 14.92 4.62 -133.31
N ARG A 45 13.86 4.08 -132.71
CA ARG A 45 12.50 4.24 -133.21
C ARG A 45 11.95 5.59 -132.73
N VAL A 46 11.60 6.45 -133.66
CA VAL A 46 11.07 7.79 -133.39
C VAL A 46 9.67 7.91 -133.99
N LEU A 47 8.68 8.23 -133.16
CA LEU A 47 7.35 8.62 -133.62
C LEU A 47 7.41 10.06 -134.14
N VAL A 48 7.47 10.19 -135.45
CA VAL A 48 7.42 11.47 -136.14
C VAL A 48 5.95 11.83 -136.34
N LYS A 49 5.40 12.70 -135.48
CA LYS A 49 3.96 13.01 -135.46
C LYS A 49 3.56 14.45 -135.80
N ASN A 50 4.54 15.35 -135.99
CA ASN A 50 4.27 16.78 -136.26
C ASN A 50 5.02 17.31 -137.48
N GLN A 51 5.16 16.51 -138.54
CA GLN A 51 5.63 17.03 -139.82
C GLN A 51 4.68 18.09 -140.37
N THR A 52 5.23 19.11 -141.01
CA THR A 52 4.44 20.12 -141.72
C THR A 52 3.65 19.47 -142.85
N ASP A 53 4.26 18.51 -143.56
CA ASP A 53 3.54 17.60 -144.44
C ASP A 53 3.15 16.33 -143.68
N ALA A 54 1.87 16.23 -143.30
CA ALA A 54 1.38 15.10 -142.52
C ALA A 54 1.51 13.75 -143.25
N ARG A 55 1.77 13.73 -144.56
CA ARG A 55 2.09 12.51 -145.31
C ARG A 55 3.41 11.89 -144.86
N ASP A 56 4.28 12.68 -144.25
CA ASP A 56 5.56 12.25 -143.69
C ASP A 56 5.47 11.83 -142.23
N ASN A 57 4.30 11.95 -141.58
CA ASN A 57 4.12 11.45 -140.21
C ASN A 57 4.10 9.92 -140.16
N GLY A 58 4.66 9.35 -139.09
CA GLY A 58 4.62 7.93 -138.75
C GLY A 58 5.85 7.53 -137.92
N ILE A 59 6.18 6.25 -137.89
CA ILE A 59 7.33 5.76 -137.11
C ILE A 59 8.53 5.64 -138.03
N TYR A 60 9.66 6.23 -137.63
CA TYR A 60 10.91 6.24 -138.37
C TYR A 60 12.03 5.60 -137.55
N THR A 61 13.04 5.09 -138.27
CA THR A 61 14.31 4.66 -137.68
C THR A 61 15.34 5.76 -137.89
N ALA A 62 15.87 6.30 -136.80
CA ALA A 62 16.87 7.35 -136.82
C ALA A 62 18.20 6.87 -137.42
N SER A 63 18.86 7.72 -138.18
CA SER A 63 20.14 7.45 -138.86
C SER A 63 20.98 8.72 -138.98
N GLU A 64 22.30 8.57 -139.16
CA GLU A 64 23.20 9.67 -139.55
C GLU A 64 22.92 10.18 -140.97
N GLY A 65 22.27 9.34 -141.81
CA GLY A 65 21.80 9.71 -143.15
C GLY A 65 20.29 9.94 -143.19
N GLN A 66 19.67 9.61 -144.32
CA GLN A 66 18.21 9.72 -144.47
C GLN A 66 17.48 8.77 -143.51
N TRP A 67 16.47 9.29 -142.83
CA TRP A 67 15.61 8.48 -141.97
C TRP A 67 14.56 7.77 -142.82
N PHE A 68 14.43 6.47 -142.63
CA PHE A 68 13.40 5.68 -143.28
C PHE A 68 12.33 5.32 -142.28
N ARG A 69 11.08 5.21 -142.75
CA ARG A 69 9.99 4.66 -141.94
C ARG A 69 10.40 3.30 -141.40
N ALA A 70 10.07 2.98 -140.15
CA ALA A 70 10.39 1.70 -139.55
C ALA A 70 9.72 0.55 -140.32
N ALA A 71 10.34 -0.63 -140.37
CA ALA A 71 9.89 -1.73 -141.22
C ALA A 71 8.45 -2.19 -140.93
N ASP A 72 8.04 -2.13 -139.66
CA ASP A 72 6.70 -2.47 -139.15
C ASP A 72 5.69 -1.33 -139.26
N ALA A 73 6.10 -0.19 -139.85
CA ALA A 73 5.30 1.02 -140.05
C ALA A 73 5.52 1.55 -141.48
N ARG A 74 5.20 0.74 -142.50
CA ARG A 74 5.29 1.12 -143.93
C ARG A 74 4.03 0.84 -144.74
N THR A 75 2.96 0.36 -144.09
CA THR A 75 1.72 -0.04 -144.77
C THR A 75 0.50 0.62 -144.15
N SER A 76 -0.58 0.75 -144.93
CA SER A 76 -1.87 1.27 -144.47
C SER A 76 -2.36 0.54 -143.22
N ARG A 77 -2.28 -0.80 -143.22
CA ARG A 77 -2.71 -1.64 -142.09
C ARG A 77 -1.93 -1.36 -140.80
N THR A 78 -0.66 -1.02 -140.92
CA THR A 78 0.23 -0.78 -139.76
C THR A 78 0.12 0.63 -139.18
N MET A 79 -0.56 1.55 -139.87
CA MET A 79 -0.80 2.92 -139.41
C MET A 79 -2.28 3.31 -139.56
N GLN A 80 -3.19 2.34 -139.54
CA GLN A 80 -4.63 2.60 -139.64
C GLN A 80 -5.16 3.23 -138.35
N LYS A 81 -6.32 3.87 -138.45
CA LYS A 81 -7.07 4.40 -137.31
C LYS A 81 -7.19 3.38 -136.18
N GLY A 82 -6.89 3.81 -134.95
CA GLY A 82 -6.93 2.98 -133.74
C GLY A 82 -5.62 2.22 -133.47
N THR A 83 -4.62 2.33 -134.35
CA THR A 83 -3.28 1.81 -134.08
C THR A 83 -2.65 2.68 -132.98
N THR A 84 -2.13 2.09 -131.90
CA THR A 84 -1.49 2.83 -130.80
C THR A 84 0.01 2.64 -130.76
N VAL A 85 0.72 3.55 -130.11
CA VAL A 85 2.16 3.45 -129.89
C VAL A 85 2.53 4.14 -128.58
N HIS A 86 3.30 3.44 -127.75
CA HIS A 86 3.84 3.95 -126.50
C HIS A 86 5.16 4.69 -126.73
N VAL A 87 5.35 5.80 -126.01
CA VAL A 87 6.58 6.60 -126.04
C VAL A 87 7.33 6.43 -124.72
N GLN A 88 8.60 6.05 -124.80
CA GLN A 88 9.38 5.70 -123.60
C GLN A 88 10.12 6.89 -122.97
N GLN A 89 10.59 7.83 -123.78
CA GLN A 89 11.43 8.94 -123.33
C GLN A 89 11.06 10.24 -124.04
N GLY A 90 11.41 11.35 -123.40
CA GLY A 90 11.10 12.71 -123.83
C GLY A 90 10.69 13.57 -122.64
N ALA A 91 10.85 14.88 -122.74
CA ALA A 91 10.42 15.80 -121.69
C ALA A 91 8.89 15.95 -121.63
N VAL A 92 8.22 15.85 -122.77
CA VAL A 92 6.78 16.10 -122.90
C VAL A 92 6.01 14.83 -123.21
N SER A 93 6.55 13.97 -124.06
CA SER A 93 5.84 12.80 -124.59
C SER A 93 6.17 11.48 -123.88
N ALA A 94 7.06 11.46 -122.88
CA ALA A 94 7.32 10.25 -122.11
C ALA A 94 6.05 9.73 -121.42
N ASP A 95 5.90 8.41 -121.33
CA ASP A 95 4.77 7.68 -120.72
C ASP A 95 3.41 7.92 -121.39
N PHE A 96 3.37 8.69 -122.47
CA PHE A 96 2.17 8.92 -123.26
C PHE A 96 1.96 7.84 -124.32
N VAL A 97 0.67 7.55 -124.56
CA VAL A 97 0.22 6.69 -125.64
C VAL A 97 -0.38 7.58 -126.72
N TYR A 98 0.10 7.41 -127.94
CA TYR A 98 -0.46 8.08 -129.11
C TYR A 98 -1.22 7.08 -129.98
N VAL A 99 -2.23 7.57 -130.68
CA VAL A 99 -3.08 6.78 -131.57
C VAL A 99 -3.06 7.37 -132.97
N PHE A 100 -2.92 6.52 -133.98
CA PHE A 100 -3.13 6.86 -135.38
C PHE A 100 -4.62 7.04 -135.63
N GLU A 101 -5.01 8.09 -136.34
CA GLU A 101 -6.43 8.44 -136.54
C GLU A 101 -6.88 8.37 -138.00
N THR A 102 -5.96 8.32 -138.95
CA THR A 102 -6.31 8.20 -140.37
C THR A 102 -6.77 6.78 -140.68
N LEU A 103 -7.98 6.63 -141.24
CA LEU A 103 -8.52 5.34 -141.69
C LEU A 103 -7.89 4.96 -143.04
N ASP A 104 -7.38 3.72 -143.15
CA ASP A 104 -6.80 3.15 -144.38
C ASP A 104 -5.82 4.06 -145.16
N PRO A 105 -4.80 4.66 -144.52
CA PRO A 105 -3.94 5.65 -145.18
C PRO A 105 -3.05 5.03 -146.26
N VAL A 106 -3.04 5.58 -147.48
CA VAL A 106 -2.04 5.27 -148.51
C VAL A 106 -0.71 5.95 -148.13
N ILE A 107 0.25 5.16 -147.67
CA ILE A 107 1.53 5.67 -147.13
C ILE A 107 2.34 6.40 -148.21
N GLY A 108 2.70 7.65 -147.93
CA GLY A 108 3.41 8.55 -148.85
C GLY A 108 2.49 9.44 -149.69
N THR A 109 1.17 9.19 -149.68
CA THR A 109 0.18 9.98 -150.42
C THR A 109 -0.84 10.64 -149.50
N ASP A 110 -1.37 9.91 -148.52
CA ASP A 110 -2.39 10.42 -147.60
C ASP A 110 -1.77 10.98 -146.32
N ALA A 111 -2.42 11.99 -145.74
CA ALA A 111 -2.00 12.58 -144.46
C ALA A 111 -2.20 11.57 -143.32
N VAL A 112 -1.15 11.34 -142.52
CA VAL A 112 -1.19 10.47 -141.35
C VAL A 112 -1.34 11.32 -140.09
N THR A 113 -2.54 11.31 -139.50
CA THR A 113 -2.87 12.04 -138.27
C THR A 113 -2.62 11.16 -137.06
N ILE A 114 -1.94 11.72 -136.04
CA ILE A 114 -1.59 11.03 -134.79
C ILE A 114 -1.95 11.94 -133.61
N ALA A 115 -2.73 11.44 -132.66
CA ALA A 115 -3.23 12.19 -131.51
C ALA A 115 -2.95 11.47 -130.18
N PHE A 116 -3.09 12.18 -129.05
CA PHE A 116 -2.98 11.58 -127.73
C PHE A 116 -4.17 10.66 -127.43
N TYR A 117 -3.93 9.50 -126.82
CA TYR A 117 -4.99 8.56 -126.47
C TYR A 117 -5.65 8.93 -125.14
N LEU A 118 -6.97 9.21 -125.16
CA LEU A 118 -7.80 9.43 -123.97
C LEU A 118 -8.60 8.16 -123.64
N SER A 119 -8.83 7.86 -122.35
CA SER A 119 -9.70 6.76 -121.94
C SER A 119 -11.16 7.03 -122.32
N GLU A 120 -11.94 5.97 -122.54
CA GLU A 120 -13.33 6.08 -123.00
C GLU A 120 -14.32 6.57 -121.92
N ASP A 121 -13.99 6.53 -120.61
CA ASP A 121 -14.86 6.94 -119.49
C ASP A 121 -14.15 7.80 -118.42
N THR A 122 -13.65 8.95 -118.83
CA THR A 122 -12.96 9.91 -117.93
C THR A 122 -13.85 10.45 -116.79
N LEU A 123 -15.17 10.52 -116.99
CA LEU A 123 -16.10 11.05 -115.98
C LEU A 123 -16.37 10.02 -114.87
N GLY A 124 -16.48 8.74 -115.20
CA GLY A 124 -16.62 7.65 -114.23
C GLY A 124 -15.43 7.56 -113.27
N ASP A 125 -14.21 7.66 -113.79
CA ASP A 125 -12.98 7.66 -112.99
C ASP A 125 -12.95 8.82 -111.98
N ALA A 126 -13.36 10.02 -112.41
CA ALA A 126 -13.42 11.21 -111.55
C ALA A 126 -14.49 11.10 -110.45
N VAL A 127 -15.68 10.59 -110.78
CA VAL A 127 -16.76 10.34 -109.79
C VAL A 127 -16.35 9.27 -108.79
N GLY A 128 -15.68 8.21 -109.25
CA GLY A 128 -15.11 7.16 -108.41
C GLY A 128 -14.14 7.73 -107.38
N ALA A 129 -13.18 8.54 -107.83
CA ALA A 129 -12.23 9.22 -106.95
C ALA A 129 -12.92 10.14 -105.92
N ALA A 130 -13.91 10.93 -106.35
CA ALA A 130 -14.66 11.82 -105.46
C ALA A 130 -15.45 11.05 -104.39
N SER A 131 -16.08 9.93 -104.76
CA SER A 131 -16.81 9.08 -103.82
C SER A 131 -15.90 8.43 -102.77
N ALA A 132 -14.71 7.98 -103.18
CA ALA A 132 -13.69 7.43 -102.28
C ALA A 132 -13.16 8.49 -101.29
N ALA A 133 -12.98 9.73 -101.77
CA ALA A 133 -12.59 10.85 -100.91
C ALA A 133 -13.68 11.18 -99.88
N ALA A 134 -14.96 11.22 -100.29
CA ALA A 134 -16.09 11.45 -99.38
C ALA A 134 -16.21 10.34 -98.31
N ALA A 135 -16.05 9.07 -98.72
CA ALA A 135 -16.04 7.94 -97.79
C ALA A 135 -14.89 8.04 -96.78
N SER A 136 -13.69 8.44 -97.24
CA SER A 136 -12.52 8.65 -96.38
C SER A 136 -12.76 9.79 -95.36
N ALA A 137 -13.39 10.89 -95.79
CA ALA A 137 -13.74 11.99 -94.90
C ALA A 137 -14.77 11.58 -93.84
N ALA A 138 -15.78 10.77 -94.21
CA ALA A 138 -16.76 10.22 -93.26
C ALA A 138 -16.09 9.29 -92.23
N ALA A 139 -15.18 8.42 -92.66
CA ALA A 139 -14.42 7.55 -91.76
C ALA A 139 -13.52 8.36 -90.79
N ALA A 140 -12.92 9.45 -91.26
CA ALA A 140 -12.14 10.36 -90.41
C ALA A 140 -13.02 11.05 -89.35
N LEU A 141 -14.23 11.47 -89.71
CA LEU A 141 -15.18 12.07 -88.76
C LEU A 141 -15.60 11.06 -87.67
N THR A 142 -15.90 9.82 -88.06
CA THR A 142 -16.20 8.73 -87.11
C THR A 142 -15.03 8.49 -86.16
N SER A 143 -13.80 8.46 -86.68
CA SER A 143 -12.59 8.28 -85.88
C SER A 143 -12.37 9.44 -84.89
N LYS A 144 -12.61 10.68 -85.33
CA LYS A 144 -12.58 11.88 -84.46
C LYS A 144 -13.58 11.76 -83.31
N ASN A 145 -14.82 11.35 -83.61
CA ASN A 145 -15.85 11.20 -82.58
C ASN A 145 -15.50 10.10 -81.57
N ALA A 146 -14.98 8.96 -82.03
CA ALA A 146 -14.51 7.88 -81.16
C ALA A 146 -13.35 8.33 -80.24
N ALA A 147 -12.42 9.14 -80.76
CA ALA A 147 -11.35 9.72 -79.96
C ALA A 147 -11.89 10.69 -78.89
N ALA A 148 -12.89 11.52 -79.24
CA ALA A 148 -13.54 12.42 -78.29
C ALA A 148 -14.26 11.65 -77.16
N THR A 149 -14.98 10.58 -77.49
CA THR A 149 -15.59 9.68 -76.48
C THR A 149 -14.54 9.03 -75.58
N SER A 150 -13.43 8.59 -76.17
CA SER A 150 -12.32 7.99 -75.40
C SER A 150 -11.69 8.98 -74.42
N ALA A 151 -11.53 10.24 -74.83
CA ALA A 151 -11.05 11.31 -73.95
C ALA A 151 -12.01 11.57 -72.76
N THR A 152 -13.32 11.60 -73.02
CA THR A 152 -14.34 11.71 -71.96
C THR A 152 -14.27 10.52 -70.99
N ASN A 153 -14.17 9.30 -71.50
CA ASN A 153 -14.06 8.09 -70.67
C ASN A 153 -12.79 8.09 -69.81
N ALA A 154 -11.68 8.58 -70.36
CA ALA A 154 -10.43 8.75 -69.60
C ALA A 154 -10.60 9.79 -68.47
N GLY A 155 -11.29 10.90 -68.73
CA GLY A 155 -11.61 11.90 -67.71
C GLY A 155 -12.48 11.34 -66.57
N THR A 156 -13.53 10.60 -66.90
CA THR A 156 -14.38 9.91 -65.91
C THR A 156 -13.59 8.91 -65.08
N SER A 157 -12.71 8.13 -65.71
CA SER A 157 -11.85 7.15 -65.04
C SER A 157 -10.87 7.83 -64.08
N ALA A 158 -10.28 8.96 -64.48
CA ALA A 158 -9.41 9.76 -63.63
C ALA A 158 -10.17 10.32 -62.42
N GLY A 159 -11.40 10.80 -62.61
CA GLY A 159 -12.28 11.25 -61.52
C GLY A 159 -12.61 10.13 -60.53
N ALA A 160 -12.95 8.94 -61.03
CA ALA A 160 -13.19 7.76 -60.20
C ALA A 160 -11.95 7.37 -59.38
N ALA A 161 -10.77 7.37 -60.00
CA ALA A 161 -9.51 7.09 -59.31
C ALA A 161 -9.20 8.11 -58.20
N ALA A 162 -9.43 9.41 -58.46
CA ALA A 162 -9.28 10.46 -57.44
C ALA A 162 -10.27 10.28 -56.27
N GLY A 163 -11.50 9.88 -56.56
CA GLY A 163 -12.51 9.53 -55.54
C GLY A 163 -12.07 8.35 -54.68
N SER A 164 -11.58 7.27 -55.30
CA SER A 164 -11.03 6.11 -54.58
C SER A 164 -9.81 6.47 -53.71
N ALA A 165 -8.91 7.31 -54.20
CA ALA A 165 -7.76 7.80 -53.42
C ALA A 165 -8.20 8.58 -52.18
N THR A 166 -9.21 9.44 -52.32
CA THR A 166 -9.80 10.21 -51.21
C THR A 166 -10.44 9.27 -50.18
N ALA A 167 -11.20 8.27 -50.63
CA ALA A 167 -11.81 7.27 -49.75
C ALA A 167 -10.74 6.48 -48.97
N ALA A 168 -9.66 6.06 -49.64
CA ALA A 168 -8.54 5.36 -49.00
C ALA A 168 -7.84 6.22 -47.93
N ALA A 169 -7.63 7.51 -48.20
CA ALA A 169 -7.08 8.44 -47.21
C ALA A 169 -8.01 8.63 -46.00
N GLY A 170 -9.33 8.67 -46.22
CA GLY A 170 -10.33 8.67 -45.16
C GLY A 170 -10.25 7.42 -44.29
N SER A 171 -10.22 6.23 -44.91
CA SER A 171 -10.07 4.95 -44.20
C SER A 171 -8.77 4.88 -43.39
N ALA A 172 -7.65 5.39 -43.92
CA ALA A 172 -6.38 5.44 -43.21
C ALA A 172 -6.47 6.33 -41.95
N THR A 173 -7.17 7.47 -42.05
CA THR A 173 -7.40 8.37 -40.91
C THR A 173 -8.27 7.71 -39.83
N THR A 174 -9.32 7.00 -40.23
CA THR A 174 -10.15 6.21 -39.30
C THR A 174 -9.33 5.13 -38.61
N ALA A 175 -8.49 4.39 -39.34
CA ALA A 175 -7.61 3.38 -38.77
C ALA A 175 -6.61 3.95 -37.74
N ALA A 176 -6.00 5.11 -38.05
CA ALA A 176 -5.12 5.81 -37.12
C ALA A 176 -5.83 6.27 -35.84
N THR A 177 -7.08 6.74 -35.97
CA THR A 177 -7.93 7.11 -34.82
C THR A 177 -8.25 5.88 -33.96
N SER A 178 -8.63 4.76 -34.58
CA SER A 178 -8.88 3.50 -33.87
C SER A 178 -7.64 2.99 -33.14
N ALA A 179 -6.44 3.11 -33.74
CA ALA A 179 -5.19 2.74 -33.08
C ALA A 179 -4.91 3.60 -31.84
N THR A 180 -5.15 4.91 -31.93
CA THR A 180 -5.03 5.83 -30.78
C THR A 180 -6.00 5.44 -29.66
N ASN A 181 -7.27 5.18 -30.01
CA ASN A 181 -8.28 4.76 -29.04
C ASN A 181 -7.90 3.44 -28.34
N ALA A 182 -7.38 2.47 -29.09
CA ALA A 182 -6.88 1.22 -28.53
C ALA A 182 -5.72 1.45 -27.53
N GLY A 183 -4.79 2.35 -27.84
CA GLY A 183 -3.71 2.75 -26.93
C GLY A 183 -4.22 3.41 -25.64
N ASN A 184 -5.22 4.28 -25.76
CA ASN A 184 -5.87 4.90 -24.59
C ASN A 184 -6.57 3.85 -23.71
N SER A 185 -7.29 2.90 -24.31
CA SER A 185 -7.93 1.80 -23.58
C SER A 185 -6.91 0.90 -22.87
N ALA A 186 -5.76 0.61 -23.51
CA ALA A 186 -4.69 -0.17 -22.88
C ALA A 186 -4.06 0.56 -21.68
N THR A 187 -3.90 1.89 -21.78
CA THR A 187 -3.42 2.73 -20.67
C THR A 187 -4.42 2.73 -19.51
N ALA A 188 -5.71 2.89 -19.81
CA ALA A 188 -6.78 2.82 -18.81
C ALA A 188 -6.81 1.45 -18.09
N ALA A 189 -6.68 0.35 -18.84
CA ALA A 189 -6.62 -1.00 -18.28
C ALA A 189 -5.40 -1.19 -17.34
N SER A 190 -4.24 -0.65 -17.71
CA SER A 190 -3.03 -0.67 -16.87
C SER A 190 -3.22 0.13 -15.57
N GLY A 191 -3.92 1.28 -15.66
CA GLY A 191 -4.32 2.07 -14.50
C GLY A 191 -5.27 1.29 -13.57
N SER A 192 -6.30 0.64 -14.12
CA SER A 192 -7.21 -0.21 -13.35
C SER A 192 -6.49 -1.38 -12.65
N ALA A 193 -5.54 -2.03 -13.32
CA ALA A 193 -4.74 -3.10 -12.73
C ALA A 193 -3.91 -2.60 -11.53
N SER A 194 -3.30 -1.42 -11.66
CA SER A 194 -2.54 -0.77 -10.57
C SER A 194 -3.44 -0.41 -9.39
N GLY A 195 -4.66 0.08 -9.66
CA GLY A 195 -5.68 0.32 -8.64
C GLY A 195 -6.08 -0.96 -7.91
N ALA A 196 -6.31 -2.05 -8.63
CA ALA A 196 -6.64 -3.35 -8.03
C ALA A 196 -5.51 -3.90 -7.13
N ALA A 197 -4.25 -3.77 -7.56
CA ALA A 197 -3.09 -4.17 -6.75
C ALA A 197 -2.98 -3.35 -5.44
N THR A 198 -3.30 -2.05 -5.51
CA THR A 198 -3.35 -1.17 -4.33
C THR A 198 -4.46 -1.61 -3.38
N SER A 199 -5.66 -1.89 -3.89
CA SER A 199 -6.77 -2.41 -3.10
C SER A 199 -6.45 -3.74 -2.42
N ALA A 200 -5.75 -4.65 -3.10
CA ALA A 200 -5.30 -5.92 -2.52
C ALA A 200 -4.31 -5.71 -1.36
N THR A 201 -3.37 -4.77 -1.51
CA THR A 201 -2.43 -4.39 -0.45
C THR A 201 -3.17 -3.82 0.77
N ASN A 202 -4.13 -2.92 0.54
CA ASN A 202 -4.94 -2.34 1.61
C ASN A 202 -5.75 -3.40 2.36
N ALA A 203 -6.34 -4.36 1.64
CA ALA A 203 -7.04 -5.49 2.25
C ALA A 203 -6.10 -6.33 3.15
N GLY A 204 -4.87 -6.60 2.69
CA GLY A 204 -3.84 -7.28 3.50
C GLY A 204 -3.46 -6.52 4.78
N ASN A 205 -3.33 -5.19 4.68
CA ASN A 205 -3.06 -4.34 5.84
C ASN A 205 -4.21 -4.36 6.85
N SER A 206 -5.47 -4.29 6.38
CA SER A 206 -6.66 -4.40 7.24
C SER A 206 -6.74 -5.76 7.93
N ALA A 207 -6.42 -6.85 7.23
CA ALA A 207 -6.38 -8.20 7.82
C ALA A 207 -5.31 -8.30 8.94
N THR A 208 -4.13 -7.70 8.72
CA THR A 208 -3.05 -7.65 9.72
C THR A 208 -3.47 -6.86 10.96
N ALA A 209 -4.12 -5.70 10.76
CA ALA A 209 -4.65 -4.90 11.87
C ALA A 209 -5.72 -5.64 12.67
N ALA A 210 -6.60 -6.39 12.00
CA ALA A 210 -7.60 -7.22 12.66
C ALA A 210 -6.97 -8.34 13.51
N ALA A 211 -5.92 -9.01 13.00
CA ALA A 211 -5.17 -10.01 13.74
C ALA A 211 -4.46 -9.42 14.99
N GLY A 212 -3.93 -8.20 14.87
CA GLY A 212 -3.36 -7.45 16.00
C GLY A 212 -4.40 -7.16 17.08
N SER A 213 -5.59 -6.69 16.69
CA SER A 213 -6.71 -6.45 17.61
C SER A 213 -7.19 -7.72 18.31
N ALA A 214 -7.24 -8.86 17.62
CA ALA A 214 -7.59 -10.15 18.22
C ALA A 214 -6.56 -10.60 19.28
N SER A 215 -5.28 -10.34 19.03
CA SER A 215 -4.20 -10.62 19.99
C SER A 215 -4.28 -9.72 21.22
N ALA A 216 -4.61 -8.44 21.05
CA ALA A 216 -4.83 -7.51 22.17
C ALA A 216 -6.05 -7.89 23.02
N ALA A 217 -7.14 -8.33 22.37
CA ALA A 217 -8.34 -8.80 23.05
C ALA A 217 -8.07 -10.06 23.89
N SER A 218 -7.32 -11.03 23.36
CA SER A 218 -6.91 -12.22 24.11
C SER A 218 -6.00 -11.88 25.29
N GLY A 219 -5.04 -10.97 25.12
CA GLY A 219 -4.22 -10.46 26.23
C GLY A 219 -5.06 -9.78 27.33
N SER A 220 -6.07 -9.00 26.94
CA SER A 220 -7.00 -8.35 27.87
C SER A 220 -7.84 -9.37 28.64
N ALA A 221 -8.29 -10.45 27.99
CA ALA A 221 -9.01 -11.55 28.64
C ALA A 221 -8.13 -12.26 29.69
N THR A 222 -6.85 -12.51 29.39
CA THR A 222 -5.90 -13.08 30.36
C THR A 222 -5.68 -12.15 31.56
N ALA A 223 -5.55 -10.84 31.33
CA ALA A 223 -5.41 -9.85 32.41
C ALA A 223 -6.66 -9.79 33.30
N ALA A 224 -7.86 -9.89 32.71
CA ALA A 224 -9.12 -9.96 33.46
C ALA A 224 -9.19 -11.24 34.32
N SER A 225 -8.81 -12.39 33.76
CA SER A 225 -8.74 -13.66 34.52
C SER A 225 -7.78 -13.57 35.70
N THR A 226 -6.58 -13.01 35.49
CA THR A 226 -5.60 -12.78 36.56
C THR A 226 -6.15 -11.87 37.66
N SER A 227 -6.84 -10.79 37.27
CA SER A 227 -7.47 -9.86 38.22
C SER A 227 -8.55 -10.55 39.05
N ALA A 228 -9.35 -11.43 38.46
CA ALA A 228 -10.34 -12.23 39.18
C ALA A 228 -9.69 -13.17 40.21
N THR A 229 -8.58 -13.83 39.86
CA THR A 229 -7.81 -14.67 40.80
C THR A 229 -7.23 -13.85 41.96
N ASN A 230 -6.68 -12.66 41.67
CA ASN A 230 -6.15 -11.76 42.68
C ASN A 230 -7.24 -11.27 43.64
N ALA A 231 -8.44 -10.96 43.13
CA ALA A 231 -9.59 -10.59 43.94
C ALA A 231 -10.04 -11.74 44.85
N ALA A 232 -10.12 -12.96 44.33
CA ALA A 232 -10.45 -14.15 45.13
C ALA A 232 -9.42 -14.39 46.24
N THR A 233 -8.13 -14.28 45.92
CA THR A 233 -7.03 -14.40 46.90
C THR A 233 -7.15 -13.34 48.00
N SER A 234 -7.43 -12.08 47.61
CA SER A 234 -7.62 -10.99 48.57
C SER A 234 -8.80 -11.23 49.51
N ALA A 235 -9.90 -11.79 49.00
CA ALA A 235 -11.05 -12.18 49.82
C ALA A 235 -10.70 -13.28 50.82
N SER A 236 -9.95 -14.31 50.40
CA SER A 236 -9.44 -15.36 51.31
C SER A 236 -8.53 -14.80 52.40
N ASN A 237 -7.61 -13.88 52.05
CA ASN A 237 -6.73 -13.23 53.01
C ASN A 237 -7.50 -12.37 54.02
N ALA A 238 -8.53 -11.66 53.56
CA ALA A 238 -9.41 -10.88 54.44
C ALA A 238 -10.18 -11.78 55.43
N ALA A 239 -10.71 -12.91 54.96
CA ALA A 239 -11.38 -13.89 55.81
C ALA A 239 -10.44 -14.50 56.86
N ALA A 240 -9.20 -14.85 56.47
CA ALA A 240 -8.19 -15.35 57.39
C ALA A 240 -7.81 -14.30 58.45
N SER A 241 -7.65 -13.03 58.05
CA SER A 241 -7.35 -11.93 58.97
C SER A 241 -8.49 -11.67 59.96
N ALA A 242 -9.74 -11.77 59.52
CA ALA A 242 -10.91 -11.65 60.39
C ALA A 242 -10.98 -12.79 61.42
N ALA A 243 -10.69 -14.02 61.01
CA ALA A 243 -10.63 -15.16 61.92
C ALA A 243 -9.51 -15.01 62.97
N ALA A 244 -8.33 -14.54 62.56
CA ALA A 244 -7.21 -14.30 63.48
C ALA A 244 -7.51 -13.19 64.51
N ALA A 245 -8.27 -12.16 64.14
CA ALA A 245 -8.67 -11.10 65.05
C ALA A 245 -9.57 -11.61 66.19
N LEU A 246 -10.51 -12.52 65.92
CA LEU A 246 -11.44 -13.08 66.91
C LEU A 246 -10.77 -13.89 68.01
N THR A 247 -9.62 -14.50 67.75
CA THR A 247 -8.93 -15.39 68.71
C THR A 247 -7.82 -14.69 69.52
N SER A 248 -7.61 -13.39 69.30
CA SER A 248 -6.43 -12.65 69.78
C SER A 248 -6.54 -11.99 71.16
N VAL A 249 -7.68 -12.07 71.87
CA VAL A 249 -7.87 -11.39 73.16
C VAL A 249 -8.18 -12.40 74.26
N ALA A 250 -7.40 -12.39 75.35
CA ALA A 250 -7.71 -13.09 76.61
C ALA A 250 -8.81 -12.33 77.40
N ALA A 251 -9.95 -12.09 76.76
CA ALA A 251 -11.10 -11.41 77.36
C ALA A 251 -12.37 -12.19 77.04
N LEU A 252 -13.26 -12.29 78.01
CA LEU A 252 -14.55 -12.95 77.84
C LEU A 252 -15.56 -11.92 77.34
N GLY A 253 -16.30 -12.24 76.29
CA GLY A 253 -17.37 -11.38 75.79
C GLY A 253 -18.63 -11.55 76.64
N TYR A 254 -19.28 -10.45 77.03
CA TYR A 254 -20.56 -10.50 77.75
C TYR A 254 -21.53 -9.42 77.24
N THR A 255 -22.81 -9.64 77.49
CA THR A 255 -23.85 -8.60 77.42
C THR A 255 -24.02 -7.99 78.80
N PHE A 256 -23.98 -6.65 78.93
CA PHE A 256 -24.23 -6.00 80.22
C PHE A 256 -25.73 -5.86 80.48
N SER A 257 -26.19 -6.29 81.65
CA SER A 257 -27.56 -6.07 82.12
C SER A 257 -27.61 -5.01 83.21
N THR A 258 -28.58 -4.12 83.12
CA THR A 258 -28.82 -3.02 84.08
C THR A 258 -29.61 -3.46 85.32
N THR A 259 -30.11 -4.70 85.33
CA THR A 259 -30.76 -5.27 86.53
C THR A 259 -29.73 -5.57 87.62
N THR A 260 -30.10 -5.42 88.88
CA THR A 260 -29.17 -5.51 90.02
C THR A 260 -29.45 -6.67 90.99
N ALA A 261 -30.47 -7.48 90.69
CA ALA A 261 -30.87 -8.59 91.53
C ALA A 261 -29.82 -9.69 91.55
N ASP A 262 -29.63 -10.29 92.73
CA ASP A 262 -28.81 -11.48 92.93
C ASP A 262 -29.55 -12.72 92.42
N ALA A 263 -29.40 -12.99 91.13
CA ALA A 263 -29.97 -14.12 90.42
C ALA A 263 -29.12 -14.41 89.17
N ASP A 264 -29.40 -15.51 88.48
CA ASP A 264 -28.80 -15.84 87.19
C ASP A 264 -29.10 -14.74 86.15
N PRO A 265 -28.08 -14.02 85.61
CA PRO A 265 -28.26 -12.97 84.61
C PRO A 265 -28.74 -13.47 83.24
N GLY A 266 -28.68 -14.79 83.00
CA GLY A 266 -29.02 -15.43 81.74
C GLY A 266 -27.82 -15.55 80.81
N ASN A 267 -27.90 -16.51 79.89
CA ASN A 267 -26.80 -16.94 79.01
C ASN A 267 -26.00 -15.76 78.43
N GLY A 268 -24.68 -15.75 78.65
CA GLY A 268 -23.79 -14.74 78.06
C GLY A 268 -23.96 -13.34 78.63
N THR A 269 -24.57 -13.20 79.81
CA THR A 269 -24.87 -11.91 80.44
C THR A 269 -24.09 -11.71 81.75
N LEU A 270 -23.68 -10.48 82.00
CA LEU A 270 -23.08 -10.04 83.25
C LEU A 270 -23.87 -8.85 83.80
N ARG A 271 -24.04 -8.80 85.12
CA ARG A 271 -24.60 -7.63 85.80
C ARG A 271 -23.89 -7.31 87.10
N LEU A 272 -24.14 -6.11 87.60
CA LEU A 272 -23.60 -5.60 88.85
C LEU A 272 -24.73 -5.40 89.85
N ASN A 273 -24.44 -5.49 91.15
CA ASN A 273 -25.45 -5.37 92.20
C ASN A 273 -25.90 -3.91 92.47
N ASN A 274 -25.37 -2.94 91.75
CA ASN A 274 -25.75 -1.54 91.86
C ASN A 274 -25.71 -0.85 90.48
N ALA A 275 -26.63 0.09 90.25
CA ALA A 275 -26.67 0.88 89.02
C ALA A 275 -25.53 1.90 88.96
N SER A 276 -25.06 2.39 90.11
CA SER A 276 -23.91 3.30 90.19
C SER A 276 -22.62 2.50 90.29
N ALA A 277 -21.76 2.61 89.27
CA ALA A 277 -20.51 1.87 89.18
C ALA A 277 -19.62 2.01 90.43
N ALA A 278 -19.64 3.18 91.08
CA ALA A 278 -18.85 3.45 92.28
C ALA A 278 -19.35 2.77 93.56
N LEU A 279 -20.62 2.32 93.57
CA LEU A 279 -21.28 1.67 94.71
C LEU A 279 -21.46 0.16 94.53
N VAL A 280 -20.89 -0.40 93.47
CA VAL A 280 -20.92 -1.84 93.20
C VAL A 280 -20.04 -2.56 94.20
N THR A 281 -20.61 -3.60 94.82
CA THR A 281 -19.89 -4.50 95.74
C THR A 281 -19.92 -5.96 95.29
N ALA A 282 -20.72 -6.29 94.28
CA ALA A 282 -20.76 -7.61 93.68
C ALA A 282 -21.08 -7.57 92.18
N ALA A 283 -20.53 -8.54 91.45
CA ALA A 283 -20.94 -8.88 90.08
C ALA A 283 -21.54 -10.28 90.03
N TYR A 284 -22.51 -10.45 89.13
CA TYR A 284 -23.14 -11.73 88.80
C TYR A 284 -22.87 -12.01 87.33
N ILE A 285 -22.15 -13.10 87.06
CA ILE A 285 -21.57 -13.41 85.75
C ILE A 285 -22.05 -14.78 85.31
N ASP A 286 -22.77 -14.86 84.18
CA ASP A 286 -23.22 -16.12 83.63
C ASP A 286 -22.05 -17.08 83.33
N ASN A 287 -22.30 -18.38 83.48
CA ASN A 287 -21.29 -19.41 83.22
C ASN A 287 -20.99 -19.61 81.73
N LEU A 288 -21.81 -19.08 80.82
CA LEU A 288 -21.53 -19.00 79.40
C LEU A 288 -21.05 -17.60 79.06
N ASP A 289 -20.08 -17.49 78.16
CA ASP A 289 -19.78 -16.21 77.53
C ASP A 289 -20.87 -15.84 76.51
N ALA A 290 -20.79 -14.63 75.95
CA ALA A 290 -21.73 -14.17 74.92
C ALA A 290 -21.67 -14.98 73.61
N GLY A 291 -20.67 -15.84 73.43
CA GLY A 291 -20.58 -16.82 72.33
C GLY A 291 -21.24 -18.15 72.65
N GLY A 292 -21.75 -18.35 73.88
CA GLY A 292 -22.36 -19.58 74.35
C GLY A 292 -21.37 -20.65 74.82
N SER A 293 -20.08 -20.32 74.94
CA SER A 293 -19.06 -21.24 75.45
C SER A 293 -19.06 -21.24 76.97
N THR A 294 -18.96 -22.41 77.59
CA THR A 294 -18.86 -22.51 79.05
C THR A 294 -17.49 -22.02 79.54
N VAL A 295 -17.50 -21.05 80.45
CA VAL A 295 -16.31 -20.36 80.98
C VAL A 295 -16.22 -20.42 82.51
N SER A 296 -17.06 -21.22 83.16
CA SER A 296 -17.09 -21.37 84.63
C SER A 296 -15.71 -21.67 85.25
N GLY A 297 -14.91 -22.55 84.63
CA GLY A 297 -13.56 -22.85 85.11
C GLY A 297 -12.57 -21.69 85.00
N ILE A 298 -12.78 -20.75 84.06
CA ILE A 298 -11.99 -19.52 83.97
C ILE A 298 -12.40 -18.55 85.09
N LEU A 299 -13.71 -18.41 85.31
CA LEU A 299 -14.26 -17.53 86.34
C LEU A 299 -13.87 -18.00 87.74
N ASP A 300 -13.81 -19.31 87.98
CA ASP A 300 -13.38 -19.89 89.26
C ASP A 300 -11.96 -19.49 89.64
N GLY A 301 -11.06 -19.33 88.67
CA GLY A 301 -9.69 -18.91 88.93
C GLY A 301 -9.52 -17.45 89.39
N PHE A 302 -10.61 -16.67 89.45
CA PHE A 302 -10.52 -15.24 89.80
C PHE A 302 -10.29 -14.99 91.29
N ASP A 303 -10.46 -15.98 92.16
CA ASP A 303 -10.12 -15.90 93.59
C ASP A 303 -8.87 -16.69 94.00
N ASP A 304 -8.25 -17.43 93.07
CA ASP A 304 -7.10 -18.30 93.33
C ASP A 304 -5.87 -17.57 93.89
N SER A 305 -5.81 -16.25 93.79
CA SER A 305 -4.72 -15.48 94.40
C SER A 305 -4.79 -15.55 95.92
N THR A 306 -3.66 -15.83 96.55
CA THR A 306 -3.53 -15.81 98.01
C THR A 306 -3.46 -14.40 98.61
N ASN A 307 -3.46 -13.34 97.80
CA ASN A 307 -3.53 -11.95 98.29
C ASN A 307 -4.94 -11.56 98.80
N PRO A 308 -5.07 -10.51 99.64
CA PRO A 308 -6.37 -9.97 100.04
C PRO A 308 -7.17 -9.37 98.88
N ILE A 309 -6.48 -8.75 97.93
CA ILE A 309 -7.04 -8.39 96.62
C ILE A 309 -6.58 -9.46 95.64
N LYS A 310 -7.54 -10.17 95.05
CA LYS A 310 -7.33 -11.32 94.18
C LYS A 310 -6.84 -10.95 92.79
N GLY A 311 -7.13 -9.72 92.39
CA GLY A 311 -6.79 -9.17 91.09
C GLY A 311 -7.72 -8.02 90.77
N GLN A 312 -7.55 -7.50 89.57
CA GLN A 312 -8.36 -6.40 89.07
C GLN A 312 -9.25 -6.88 87.93
N LEU A 313 -10.56 -6.70 88.09
CA LEU A 313 -11.55 -6.93 87.07
C LEU A 313 -11.79 -5.62 86.30
N THR A 314 -11.56 -5.66 84.99
CA THR A 314 -11.92 -4.58 84.08
C THR A 314 -13.10 -5.01 83.20
N LEU A 315 -14.17 -4.21 83.22
CA LEU A 315 -15.27 -4.28 82.26
C LEU A 315 -15.10 -3.12 81.27
N ARG A 316 -15.04 -3.39 79.98
CA ARG A 316 -14.79 -2.36 78.95
C ARG A 316 -15.74 -2.51 77.76
N SER A 317 -16.21 -1.41 77.20
CA SER A 317 -17.01 -1.43 75.97
C SER A 317 -16.18 -1.92 74.78
N LYS A 318 -16.76 -2.80 73.96
CA LYS A 318 -16.15 -3.21 72.68
C LYS A 318 -16.20 -2.11 71.63
N ALA A 319 -17.20 -1.22 71.72
CA ALA A 319 -17.43 -0.15 70.76
C ALA A 319 -16.63 1.13 71.07
N SER A 320 -16.15 1.29 72.32
CA SER A 320 -15.42 2.49 72.73
C SER A 320 -14.47 2.19 73.88
N THR A 321 -13.18 2.42 73.67
CA THR A 321 -12.16 2.25 74.71
C THR A 321 -12.28 3.27 75.85
N ALA A 322 -13.06 4.34 75.67
CA ALA A 322 -13.29 5.38 76.68
C ALA A 322 -14.32 4.98 77.75
N ILE A 323 -15.09 3.91 77.52
CA ILE A 323 -16.12 3.43 78.46
C ILE A 323 -15.61 2.18 79.16
N TYR A 324 -15.42 2.28 80.48
CA TYR A 324 -14.90 1.17 81.29
C TYR A 324 -15.27 1.31 82.77
N SER A 325 -15.24 0.19 83.49
CA SER A 325 -15.32 0.14 84.96
C SER A 325 -14.29 -0.85 85.48
N VAL A 326 -13.61 -0.48 86.55
CA VAL A 326 -12.52 -1.23 87.17
C VAL A 326 -12.85 -1.52 88.63
N TYR A 327 -12.67 -2.78 89.00
CA TYR A 327 -12.93 -3.28 90.35
C TYR A 327 -11.77 -4.14 90.85
N ASN A 328 -11.46 -4.05 92.13
CA ASN A 328 -10.67 -5.06 92.81
C ASN A 328 -11.58 -6.24 93.16
N VAL A 329 -11.17 -7.46 92.84
CA VAL A 329 -11.79 -8.67 93.36
C VAL A 329 -11.16 -8.96 94.72
N SER A 330 -11.95 -9.13 95.78
CA SER A 330 -11.41 -9.28 97.15
C SER A 330 -11.92 -10.49 97.93
N GLY A 331 -12.97 -11.15 97.43
CA GLY A 331 -13.58 -12.32 98.04
C GLY A 331 -13.38 -13.60 97.23
N ALA A 332 -13.85 -14.71 97.77
CA ALA A 332 -13.96 -15.95 97.03
C ALA A 332 -15.03 -15.83 95.93
N VAL A 333 -14.82 -16.54 94.82
CA VAL A 333 -15.84 -16.71 93.79
C VAL A 333 -16.89 -17.69 94.33
N VAL A 334 -18.15 -17.29 94.32
CA VAL A 334 -19.25 -18.11 94.85
C VAL A 334 -20.10 -18.66 93.70
N ASP A 335 -20.44 -19.94 93.79
CA ASP A 335 -21.38 -20.59 92.89
C ASP A 335 -22.82 -20.16 93.19
N GLY A 336 -23.47 -19.53 92.20
CA GLY A 336 -24.88 -19.15 92.25
C GLY A 336 -25.85 -20.16 91.63
N SER A 337 -25.36 -21.28 91.07
CA SER A 337 -26.06 -22.20 90.15
C SER A 337 -26.45 -21.50 88.84
N GLY A 338 -25.66 -21.72 87.78
CA GLY A 338 -25.81 -21.08 86.47
C GLY A 338 -24.91 -19.85 86.26
N TYR A 339 -24.40 -19.27 87.35
CA TYR A 339 -23.55 -18.07 87.33
C TYR A 339 -22.54 -18.06 88.48
N ARG A 340 -21.52 -17.20 88.37
CA ARG A 340 -20.55 -16.89 89.41
C ARG A 340 -20.80 -15.52 90.04
N LYS A 341 -20.57 -15.44 91.35
CA LYS A 341 -20.59 -14.19 92.11
C LYS A 341 -19.19 -13.77 92.46
N LEU A 342 -18.84 -12.52 92.17
CA LEU A 342 -17.56 -11.93 92.53
C LEU A 342 -17.81 -10.83 93.54
N THR A 343 -17.00 -10.80 94.61
CA THR A 343 -16.98 -9.66 95.54
C THR A 343 -16.05 -8.59 95.00
N LEU A 344 -16.59 -7.39 94.81
CA LEU A 344 -15.94 -6.29 94.12
C LEU A 344 -15.76 -5.07 95.03
N ALA A 345 -14.69 -4.32 94.80
CA ALA A 345 -14.48 -2.99 95.35
C ALA A 345 -14.11 -2.03 94.22
N TYR A 346 -14.81 -0.91 94.10
CA TYR A 346 -14.59 0.05 93.02
C TYR A 346 -13.19 0.68 93.06
N VAL A 347 -12.57 0.80 91.89
CA VAL A 347 -11.26 1.46 91.71
C VAL A 347 -11.41 2.70 90.85
N SER A 348 -11.95 2.55 89.64
CA SER A 348 -12.12 3.64 88.68
C SER A 348 -13.15 3.27 87.61
N GLY A 349 -13.64 4.25 86.86
CA GLY A 349 -14.61 4.01 85.80
C GLY A 349 -15.00 5.30 85.09
N ALA A 350 -15.42 5.17 83.84
CA ALA A 350 -15.86 6.27 82.99
C ALA A 350 -16.99 5.80 82.06
N GLY A 351 -18.01 6.65 81.89
CA GLY A 351 -19.17 6.37 81.05
C GLY A 351 -20.09 5.27 81.59
N THR A 352 -21.04 4.84 80.74
CA THR A 352 -22.01 3.79 81.05
C THR A 352 -21.77 2.58 80.17
N LEU A 353 -21.66 1.38 80.76
CA LEU A 353 -21.46 0.14 80.01
C LEU A 353 -22.64 -0.13 79.05
N PRO A 354 -22.38 -0.47 77.77
CA PRO A 354 -23.43 -0.69 76.78
C PRO A 354 -24.19 -1.99 77.03
N THR A 355 -25.51 -1.96 76.82
CA THR A 355 -26.41 -3.12 76.94
C THR A 355 -26.60 -3.89 75.63
N THR A 356 -25.88 -3.51 74.56
CA THR A 356 -25.90 -4.23 73.29
C THR A 356 -25.37 -5.66 73.47
N ALA A 357 -25.95 -6.62 72.75
CA ALA A 357 -25.51 -8.02 72.80
C ALA A 357 -24.01 -8.15 72.54
N ASN A 358 -23.31 -8.91 73.38
CA ASN A 358 -21.84 -9.07 73.34
C ASN A 358 -21.07 -7.72 73.35
N GLY A 359 -21.64 -6.70 73.99
CA GLY A 359 -21.17 -5.31 73.93
C GLY A 359 -19.99 -4.98 74.83
N ILE A 360 -19.64 -5.86 75.77
CA ILE A 360 -18.53 -5.64 76.71
C ILE A 360 -17.50 -6.77 76.68
N TRP A 361 -16.25 -6.39 76.96
CA TRP A 361 -15.18 -7.30 77.35
C TRP A 361 -15.11 -7.35 78.88
N LEU A 362 -15.05 -8.56 79.42
CA LEU A 362 -14.59 -8.85 80.77
C LEU A 362 -13.12 -9.25 80.71
N MET A 363 -12.29 -8.60 81.50
CA MET A 363 -10.85 -8.81 81.58
C MET A 363 -10.49 -8.93 83.06
N PHE A 364 -9.63 -9.89 83.41
CA PHE A 364 -9.18 -10.06 84.78
C PHE A 364 -7.66 -10.20 84.83
N ASP A 365 -7.03 -9.29 85.55
CA ASP A 365 -5.60 -9.31 85.85
C ASP A 365 -5.43 -9.86 87.26
N ARG A 366 -5.11 -11.16 87.38
CA ARG A 366 -4.89 -11.85 88.68
C ARG A 366 -3.73 -11.18 89.43
N ALA A 367 -3.91 -10.88 90.71
CA ALA A 367 -2.81 -10.55 91.60
C ALA A 367 -1.95 -11.80 91.82
N GLY A 368 -0.62 -11.67 91.80
CA GLY A 368 0.26 -12.79 92.14
C GLY A 368 -0.06 -13.39 93.51
N ASP A 369 0.53 -14.53 93.83
CA ASP A 369 0.39 -15.10 95.17
C ASP A 369 1.16 -14.29 96.20
N ARG A 370 0.63 -14.22 97.43
CA ARG A 370 1.32 -13.60 98.56
C ARG A 370 2.63 -14.34 98.79
N GLY A 371 3.72 -13.60 98.98
CA GLY A 371 5.01 -14.18 99.36
C GLY A 371 4.91 -14.92 100.70
N ALA A 372 5.73 -15.95 100.89
CA ALA A 372 5.75 -16.68 102.16
C ALA A 372 6.05 -15.73 103.33
N ASP A 373 5.14 -15.65 104.31
CA ASP A 373 5.40 -14.89 105.53
C ASP A 373 6.57 -15.56 106.31
N GLY A 374 7.49 -14.77 106.85
CA GLY A 374 8.60 -15.28 107.68
C GLY A 374 8.07 -15.99 108.93
N THR A 375 8.65 -17.13 109.31
CA THR A 375 8.15 -18.08 110.30
C THR A 375 8.08 -17.61 111.78
N GLY A 376 8.22 -16.31 112.06
CA GLY A 376 8.24 -15.76 113.41
C GLY A 376 6.86 -15.31 113.90
N VAL A 377 6.28 -16.00 114.88
CA VAL A 377 5.10 -15.55 115.65
C VAL A 377 5.53 -15.13 117.07
N GLY A 378 5.22 -13.90 117.52
CA GLY A 378 5.42 -13.40 118.90
C GLY A 378 6.25 -12.10 119.02
N ASP A 379 5.84 -11.20 119.93
CA ASP A 379 6.52 -9.93 120.24
C ASP A 379 7.92 -10.13 120.85
N PHE A 380 8.84 -9.18 120.61
CA PHE A 380 10.14 -9.18 121.26
C PHE A 380 10.00 -8.77 122.75
N LEU A 381 10.29 -9.72 123.65
CA LEU A 381 10.29 -9.49 125.09
C LEU A 381 11.64 -8.93 125.53
N GLY A 382 11.68 -7.70 126.07
CA GLY A 382 12.91 -7.07 126.56
C GLY A 382 13.49 -7.73 127.83
N PRO A 383 14.73 -7.36 128.23
CA PRO A 383 15.38 -7.90 129.42
C PRO A 383 14.59 -7.65 130.70
N ALA A 384 14.55 -8.65 131.61
CA ALA A 384 13.88 -8.54 132.91
C ALA A 384 14.48 -7.47 133.83
N SER A 385 15.75 -7.10 133.63
CA SER A 385 16.39 -5.92 134.23
C SER A 385 17.30 -5.27 133.19
N SER A 386 17.00 -4.04 132.80
CA SER A 386 17.83 -3.24 131.89
C SER A 386 18.48 -2.08 132.64
N ALA A 387 19.77 -1.83 132.42
CA ALA A 387 20.41 -0.58 132.81
C ALA A 387 20.36 0.45 131.66
N THR A 388 20.22 1.73 132.02
CA THR A 388 20.21 2.85 131.06
C THR A 388 21.51 2.88 130.23
N ASP A 389 21.39 3.16 128.93
CA ASP A 389 22.47 3.22 127.94
C ASP A 389 23.17 1.89 127.62
N ASN A 390 22.63 0.76 128.08
CA ASN A 390 23.12 -0.55 127.68
C ASN A 390 22.49 -1.05 126.37
N ILE A 391 23.28 -1.79 125.59
CA ILE A 391 22.80 -2.46 124.37
C ILE A 391 21.98 -3.71 124.75
N VAL A 392 20.79 -3.86 124.16
CA VAL A 392 20.00 -5.11 124.26
C VAL A 392 20.54 -6.15 123.28
N THR A 393 20.76 -7.38 123.73
CA THR A 393 21.20 -8.52 122.91
C THR A 393 20.21 -9.68 123.00
N PHE A 394 20.25 -10.64 122.07
CA PHE A 394 19.33 -11.78 122.14
C PHE A 394 19.71 -12.77 123.25
N ALA A 395 18.72 -13.14 124.06
CA ALA A 395 18.79 -14.19 125.07
C ALA A 395 18.51 -15.57 124.44
N GLY A 396 19.34 -15.97 123.49
CA GLY A 396 19.22 -17.23 122.75
C GLY A 396 19.00 -17.05 121.25
N THR A 397 18.76 -18.15 120.55
CA THR A 397 18.67 -18.21 119.07
C THR A 397 17.26 -18.01 118.53
N THR A 398 16.24 -17.91 119.39
CA THR A 398 14.83 -17.79 118.97
C THR A 398 14.46 -16.39 118.48
N GLY A 399 15.30 -15.39 118.74
CA GLY A 399 15.09 -13.99 118.36
C GLY A 399 13.98 -13.27 119.13
N LYS A 400 13.34 -13.92 120.11
CA LYS A 400 12.13 -13.41 120.78
C LYS A 400 12.36 -12.83 122.17
N VAL A 401 13.52 -13.05 122.77
CA VAL A 401 13.85 -12.59 124.13
C VAL A 401 15.14 -11.79 124.09
N GLY A 402 15.11 -10.60 124.69
CA GLY A 402 16.27 -9.74 124.91
C GLY A 402 16.88 -9.97 126.28
N LYS A 403 18.21 -9.90 126.37
CA LYS A 403 18.97 -9.75 127.60
C LYS A 403 19.78 -8.45 127.53
N ASP A 404 20.01 -7.85 128.68
CA ASP A 404 20.94 -6.74 128.79
C ASP A 404 22.36 -7.26 128.49
N SER A 405 23.10 -6.60 127.60
CA SER A 405 24.49 -6.96 127.30
C SER A 405 25.44 -6.72 128.47
N GLY A 406 25.07 -5.85 129.43
CA GLY A 406 25.96 -5.35 130.48
C GLY A 406 27.00 -4.34 129.98
N ILE A 407 26.94 -3.91 128.72
CA ILE A 407 27.85 -2.93 128.13
C ILE A 407 27.14 -1.58 127.97
N ALA A 408 27.55 -0.60 128.79
CA ALA A 408 27.06 0.77 128.74
C ALA A 408 27.77 1.57 127.65
N VAL A 409 26.99 2.16 126.75
CA VAL A 409 27.49 3.09 125.73
C VAL A 409 27.60 4.47 126.37
N ARG A 410 28.82 4.89 126.75
CA ARG A 410 29.05 6.24 127.27
C ARG A 410 29.26 7.24 126.12
N PRO A 411 28.73 8.47 126.20
CA PRO A 411 29.08 9.54 125.26
C PRO A 411 30.58 9.83 125.30
N ALA A 412 31.21 10.00 124.13
CA ALA A 412 32.65 10.20 124.00
C ALA A 412 33.17 11.42 124.80
N ARG A 413 34.28 11.25 125.54
CA ARG A 413 34.92 12.30 126.36
C ARG A 413 35.94 13.09 125.52
N HIS A 414 35.83 14.42 125.52
CA HIS A 414 36.75 15.38 124.90
C HIS A 414 38.18 15.29 125.51
N LEU A 415 39.24 15.27 124.70
CA LEU A 415 40.65 15.07 125.11
C LEU A 415 41.39 16.42 125.35
N PRO A 416 42.01 16.67 126.53
CA PRO A 416 42.99 17.74 126.73
C PRO A 416 44.47 17.26 126.60
N GLY A 417 45.35 18.18 126.19
CA GLY A 417 46.66 17.92 125.56
C GLY A 417 47.83 17.37 126.40
N ARG A 418 48.91 16.99 125.69
CA ARG A 418 50.22 16.58 126.24
C ARG A 418 51.33 17.51 125.75
N GLN A 419 51.97 18.23 126.68
CA GLN A 419 53.31 18.81 126.50
C GLN A 419 54.39 17.73 126.62
N ARG A 420 55.45 17.81 125.81
CA ARG A 420 56.74 17.13 126.04
C ARG A 420 57.81 18.21 126.32
N GLY A 421 58.38 18.21 127.52
CA GLY A 421 59.51 19.08 127.89
C GLY A 421 60.87 18.39 127.76
N ARG A 422 61.97 19.15 127.90
CA ARG A 422 63.30 18.76 128.44
C ARG A 422 64.26 19.99 128.52
N PRO A 423 65.37 19.95 129.28
CA PRO A 423 65.54 20.85 130.44
C PRO A 423 66.88 21.66 130.49
N GLN A 424 66.95 22.53 131.51
CA GLN A 424 68.12 23.18 132.16
C GLN A 424 68.81 24.37 131.47
N ARG A 425 69.21 25.33 132.31
CA ARG A 425 69.67 26.71 132.05
C ARG A 425 71.21 26.76 132.08
N LEU A 426 71.86 27.43 131.12
CA LEU A 426 73.03 28.30 131.38
C LEU A 426 73.35 29.22 130.17
N GLU A 427 73.30 30.53 130.45
CA GLU A 427 74.03 31.71 129.95
C GLU A 427 74.37 32.02 128.46
N ARG A 428 74.03 33.29 128.12
CA ARG A 428 74.68 34.32 127.24
C ARG A 428 74.78 34.17 125.69
N ILE A 429 73.86 34.86 124.99
CA ILE A 429 73.96 35.89 123.90
C ILE A 429 75.28 35.94 123.06
N PRO A 430 75.31 36.10 121.69
CA PRO A 430 74.52 37.07 120.89
C PRO A 430 73.94 36.69 119.50
N ARG A 431 73.07 37.62 119.07
CA ARG A 431 72.42 37.89 117.77
C ARG A 431 73.30 37.64 116.54
N ASN A 432 72.72 37.04 115.49
CA ASN A 432 72.58 37.67 114.17
C ASN A 432 71.91 36.76 113.10
N TRP A 433 70.98 37.38 112.35
CA TRP A 433 70.61 37.13 110.92
C TRP A 433 69.82 35.85 110.58
N LEU A 434 69.09 35.71 109.47
CA LEU A 434 68.23 36.52 108.57
C LEU A 434 67.75 35.51 107.48
N GLN A 435 66.51 35.64 107.00
CA GLN A 435 66.02 35.31 105.63
C GLN A 435 65.68 33.87 105.12
N ARG A 436 64.51 33.87 104.43
CA ARG A 436 64.04 33.10 103.22
C ARG A 436 63.79 31.59 103.39
N GLY A 437 62.81 30.95 102.75
CA GLY A 437 61.79 31.32 101.75
C GLY A 437 61.39 30.06 100.93
N SER A 438 60.15 30.00 100.42
CA SER A 438 59.64 29.16 99.28
C SER A 438 59.76 27.62 99.35
N SER A 439 58.96 26.76 98.71
CA SER A 439 57.74 26.81 97.87
C SER A 439 57.29 25.34 97.67
N ARG A 440 55.99 25.14 97.35
CA ARG A 440 55.35 24.08 96.53
C ARG A 440 55.80 22.61 96.62
N LEU A 441 54.82 21.70 96.68
CA LEU A 441 54.76 20.50 95.81
C LEU A 441 53.37 19.87 95.84
N ASP A 442 52.80 19.74 94.63
CA ASP A 442 51.65 18.91 94.26
C ASP A 442 52.06 17.42 94.22
N LEU A 443 51.11 16.49 94.37
CA LEU A 443 50.66 15.61 93.29
C LEU A 443 49.48 14.75 93.73
N ILE A 444 48.62 14.50 92.74
CA ILE A 444 47.30 13.82 92.75
C ILE A 444 47.40 12.35 93.16
#